data_AF-V4TNA7-F1
#
_entry.id   AF-V4TNA7-F1
#
_cell.length_a   1.000
_cell.length_b   1.000
_cell.length_c   1.000
_cell.angle_alpha   90.00
_cell.angle_beta   90.00
_cell.angle_gamma   90.00
#
_symmetry.space_group_name_H-M   'P 1'
#
loop_
_entity.id
_entity.type
_entity.pdbx_description
1 polymer ?
#
loop_
_entity_poly.entity_id
_entity_poly.type
_entity_poly.pdbx_seq_one_letter_code
_entity_poly.pdbx_strand_id
1 'polypeptide(L)'
;MILSLRESLQNCKDTLATCQLELEAAKSEIQKWHSSFQNELFIPPGTSPEPRLVINYLQTLKSSEEMLKEQLEKAKKKEAAFIVTFAKREQEIAELKSAVRDLKAQLKPPLMQARRLLLDPAIHEEFRRLKNLVEEKDKKVKELEENIAAVSFTANSKMGKALMAKCKTLQEENDEIGRQNEEGETHQLSVKLALQKSLNAELKSQFEALYKHMDGLTDDVERSNEMVLMLREKLEENDHELEKLKHELRQKSVLEEDKNDSVSDKNIGNDVTVSGEAVS
;
A
#
# COMPACT_ATOMS: atom_id res chain seq x y z
N MET A 1 12.88 -124.29 76.21
CA MET A 1 14.08 -123.89 76.99
C MET A 1 15.37 -123.94 76.16
N ILE A 2 15.67 -125.01 75.43
CA ILE A 2 16.89 -125.08 74.58
C ILE A 2 16.84 -124.11 73.38
N LEU A 3 15.67 -123.95 72.74
CA LEU A 3 15.52 -123.04 71.58
C LEU A 3 15.67 -121.56 71.97
N SER A 4 15.06 -121.13 73.08
CA SER A 4 15.18 -119.76 73.59
C SER A 4 16.62 -119.40 73.99
N LEU A 5 17.38 -120.37 74.51
CA LEU A 5 18.80 -120.19 74.81
C LEU A 5 19.65 -120.10 73.53
N ARG A 6 19.32 -120.86 72.48
CA ARG A 6 20.01 -120.76 71.18
C ARG A 6 19.72 -119.43 70.48
N GLU A 7 18.47 -118.97 70.52
CA GLU A 7 18.08 -117.67 69.97
C GLU A 7 18.73 -116.52 70.74
N SER A 8 18.76 -116.58 72.07
CA SER A 8 19.50 -115.61 72.90
C SER A 8 20.99 -115.64 72.62
N LEU A 9 21.61 -116.82 72.46
CA LEU A 9 23.03 -116.96 72.11
C LEU A 9 23.32 -116.39 70.72
N GLN A 10 22.45 -116.63 69.74
CA GLN A 10 22.58 -116.09 68.40
C GLN A 10 22.46 -114.56 68.40
N ASN A 11 21.48 -114.01 69.14
CA ASN A 11 21.34 -112.57 69.29
C ASN A 11 22.56 -111.94 69.97
N CYS A 12 23.13 -112.57 71.01
CA CYS A 12 24.39 -112.12 71.62
C CYS A 12 25.57 -112.17 70.64
N LYS A 13 25.58 -113.13 69.69
CA LYS A 13 26.63 -113.24 68.67
C LYS A 13 26.49 -112.15 67.61
N ASP A 14 25.27 -111.81 67.22
CA ASP A 14 24.98 -110.77 66.23
C ASP A 14 25.25 -109.37 66.80
N THR A 15 24.93 -109.13 68.07
CA THR A 15 25.31 -107.89 68.76
C THR A 15 26.81 -107.77 68.93
N LEU A 16 27.52 -108.86 69.26
CA LEU A 16 28.99 -108.87 69.31
C LEU A 16 29.60 -108.53 67.94
N ALA A 17 29.06 -109.08 66.85
CA ALA A 17 29.52 -108.78 65.50
C ALA A 17 29.29 -107.30 65.12
N THR A 18 28.14 -106.74 65.53
CA THR A 18 27.83 -105.31 65.32
C THR A 18 28.80 -104.42 66.10
N CYS A 19 29.05 -104.72 67.39
CA CYS A 19 30.01 -103.99 68.19
C CYS A 19 31.44 -104.10 67.65
N GLN A 20 31.83 -105.24 67.07
CA GLN A 20 33.12 -105.40 66.41
C GLN A 20 33.24 -104.53 65.16
N LEU A 21 32.18 -104.44 64.35
CA LEU A 21 32.16 -103.58 63.18
C LEU A 21 32.25 -102.10 63.56
N GLU A 22 31.47 -101.66 64.56
CA GLU A 22 31.54 -100.29 65.09
C GLU A 22 32.93 -99.96 65.66
N LEU A 23 33.57 -100.91 66.35
CA LEU A 23 34.92 -100.75 66.87
C LEU A 23 35.94 -100.56 65.74
N GLU A 24 35.88 -101.36 64.67
CA GLU A 24 36.78 -101.23 63.52
C GLU A 24 36.52 -99.94 62.72
N ALA A 25 35.27 -99.51 62.60
CA ALA A 25 34.91 -98.22 62.01
C ALA A 25 35.49 -97.06 62.83
N ALA A 26 35.33 -97.08 64.15
CA ALA A 26 35.90 -96.08 65.05
C ALA A 26 37.43 -96.04 64.99
N LYS A 27 38.10 -97.21 64.94
CA LYS A 27 39.56 -97.29 64.75
C LYS A 27 40.00 -96.67 63.43
N SER A 28 39.28 -96.95 62.34
CA SER A 28 39.57 -96.39 61.02
C SER A 28 39.41 -94.87 61.00
N GLU A 29 38.38 -94.34 61.66
CA GLU A 29 38.16 -92.91 61.80
C GLU A 29 39.27 -92.25 62.63
N ILE A 30 39.63 -92.84 63.77
CA ILE A 30 40.75 -92.39 64.59
C ILE A 30 42.03 -92.35 63.75
N GLN A 31 42.34 -93.38 62.96
CA GLN A 31 43.51 -93.42 62.08
C GLN A 31 43.47 -92.30 61.03
N LYS A 32 42.28 -92.00 60.47
CA LYS A 32 42.10 -90.88 59.54
C LYS A 32 42.41 -89.54 60.20
N TRP A 33 41.91 -89.30 61.42
CA TRP A 33 42.23 -88.10 62.21
C TRP A 33 43.74 -87.96 62.46
N HIS A 34 44.39 -89.05 62.87
CA HIS A 34 45.84 -89.06 63.08
C HIS A 34 46.61 -88.69 61.80
N SER A 35 46.20 -89.24 60.66
CA SER A 35 46.83 -88.95 59.36
C SER A 35 46.64 -87.49 58.93
N SER A 36 45.46 -86.91 59.17
CA SER A 36 45.18 -85.51 58.87
C SER A 36 46.05 -84.56 59.71
N PHE A 37 46.18 -84.83 61.01
CA PHE A 37 47.00 -84.00 61.89
C PHE A 37 48.50 -84.15 61.64
N GLN A 38 48.97 -85.32 61.19
CA GLN A 38 50.38 -85.51 60.82
C GLN A 38 50.81 -84.68 59.60
N ASN A 39 49.87 -84.34 58.71
CA ASN A 39 50.13 -83.52 57.53
C ASN A 39 50.04 -82.01 57.81
N GLU A 40 49.68 -81.61 59.03
CA GLU A 40 49.52 -80.21 59.42
C GLU A 40 50.81 -79.62 60.01
N LEU A 41 51.11 -78.37 59.62
CA LEU A 41 52.36 -77.67 59.93
C LEU A 41 52.55 -77.34 61.43
N PHE A 42 51.52 -77.51 62.26
CA PHE A 42 51.59 -77.21 63.70
C PHE A 42 52.19 -78.36 64.53
N ILE A 43 52.43 -79.53 63.95
CA ILE A 43 53.06 -80.67 64.61
C ILE A 43 54.48 -80.88 64.05
N PRO A 44 55.53 -80.88 64.88
CA PRO A 44 56.90 -81.17 64.43
C PRO A 44 57.00 -82.59 63.82
N PRO A 45 57.73 -82.78 62.70
CA PRO A 45 57.86 -84.08 62.05
C PRO A 45 58.37 -85.15 63.02
N GLY A 46 57.63 -86.25 63.17
CA GLY A 46 58.01 -87.39 64.01
C GLY A 46 57.47 -87.38 65.45
N THR A 47 56.62 -86.41 65.83
CA THR A 47 55.99 -86.36 67.16
C THR A 47 54.53 -86.83 67.10
N SER A 48 54.07 -87.59 68.10
CA SER A 48 52.66 -87.96 68.23
C SER A 48 51.79 -86.71 68.47
N PRO A 49 50.61 -86.56 67.84
CA PRO A 49 49.70 -85.44 68.09
C PRO A 49 49.22 -85.48 69.55
N GLU A 50 49.83 -84.67 70.42
CA GLU A 50 49.37 -84.54 71.80
C GLU A 50 48.01 -83.84 71.81
N PRO A 51 46.94 -84.42 72.40
CA PRO A 51 45.58 -83.85 72.34
C PRO A 51 45.51 -82.39 72.80
N ARG A 52 46.33 -82.00 73.79
CA ARG A 52 46.38 -80.63 74.31
C ARG A 52 46.89 -79.62 73.27
N LEU A 53 47.91 -80.00 72.48
CA LEU A 53 48.47 -79.15 71.44
C LEU A 53 47.46 -78.92 70.31
N VAL A 54 46.77 -79.98 69.90
CA VAL A 54 45.71 -79.92 68.88
C VAL A 54 44.55 -79.03 69.36
N ILE A 55 44.09 -79.20 70.60
CA ILE A 55 43.00 -78.38 71.17
C ILE A 55 43.41 -76.90 71.24
N ASN A 56 44.62 -76.59 71.72
CA ASN A 56 45.11 -75.22 71.80
C ASN A 56 45.26 -74.57 70.42
N TYR A 57 45.73 -75.33 69.43
CA TYR A 57 45.81 -74.88 68.04
C TYR A 57 44.42 -74.58 67.47
N LEU A 58 43.46 -75.49 67.61
CA LEU A 58 42.08 -75.29 67.19
C LEU A 58 41.43 -74.08 67.87
N GLN A 59 41.71 -73.87 69.16
CA GLN A 59 41.20 -72.71 69.89
C GLN A 59 41.80 -71.39 69.38
N THR A 60 43.10 -71.38 69.05
CA THR A 60 43.79 -70.22 68.47
C THR A 60 43.33 -69.96 67.03
N LEU A 61 43.14 -71.03 66.25
CA LEU A 61 42.61 -70.93 64.89
C LEU A 61 41.20 -70.35 64.91
N LYS A 62 40.35 -70.84 65.82
CA LYS A 62 38.98 -70.33 66.02
C LYS A 62 38.97 -68.85 66.41
N SER A 63 39.83 -68.43 67.35
CA SER A 63 39.90 -67.01 67.74
C SER A 63 40.43 -66.14 66.59
N SER A 64 41.39 -66.64 65.80
CA SER A 64 41.88 -65.94 64.60
C SER A 64 40.83 -65.82 63.51
N GLU A 65 39.99 -66.85 63.32
CA GLU A 65 38.87 -66.84 62.39
C GLU A 65 37.81 -65.82 62.81
N GLU A 66 37.44 -65.80 64.09
CA GLU A 66 36.51 -64.83 64.67
C GLU A 66 37.04 -63.39 64.51
N MET A 67 38.33 -63.17 64.77
CA MET A 67 38.98 -61.87 64.56
C MET A 67 38.95 -61.43 63.10
N LEU A 68 39.28 -62.32 62.15
CA LEU A 68 39.24 -62.02 60.72
C LEU A 68 37.82 -61.72 60.24
N LYS A 69 36.83 -62.47 60.74
CA LYS A 69 35.40 -62.19 60.47
C LYS A 69 35.00 -60.80 60.95
N GLU A 70 35.42 -60.41 62.16
CA GLU A 70 35.13 -59.07 62.68
C GLU A 70 35.81 -57.97 61.84
N GLN A 71 37.06 -58.17 61.41
CA GLN A 71 37.77 -57.24 60.53
C GLN A 71 37.09 -57.13 59.16
N LEU A 72 36.64 -58.25 58.59
CA LEU A 72 35.90 -58.27 57.33
C LEU A 72 34.59 -57.47 57.44
N GLU A 73 33.83 -57.67 58.51
CA GLU A 73 32.59 -56.92 58.74
C GLU A 73 32.84 -55.42 58.97
N LYS A 74 33.93 -55.06 59.66
CA LYS A 74 34.37 -53.66 59.77
C LYS A 74 34.76 -53.07 58.41
N ALA A 75 35.46 -53.83 57.56
CA ALA A 75 35.84 -53.40 56.23
C ALA A 75 34.62 -53.20 55.32
N LYS A 76 33.68 -54.14 55.30
CA LYS A 76 32.41 -54.03 54.56
C LYS A 76 31.59 -52.81 55.00
N LYS A 77 31.50 -52.55 56.30
CA LYS A 77 30.80 -51.34 56.82
C LYS A 77 31.48 -50.05 56.36
N LYS A 78 32.82 -50.00 56.35
CA LYS A 78 33.58 -48.85 55.83
C LYS A 78 33.39 -48.67 54.33
N GLU A 79 33.45 -49.75 53.56
CA GLU A 79 33.22 -49.75 52.11
C GLU A 79 31.82 -49.23 51.78
N ALA A 80 30.78 -49.74 52.45
CA ALA A 80 29.42 -49.25 52.28
C ALA A 80 29.28 -47.75 52.61
N ALA A 81 29.93 -47.29 53.69
CA ALA A 81 29.96 -45.87 54.03
C ALA A 81 30.65 -45.04 52.92
N PHE A 82 31.78 -45.52 52.38
CA PHE A 82 32.46 -44.85 51.29
C PHE A 82 31.62 -44.75 50.03
N ILE A 83 30.95 -45.83 49.61
CA ILE A 83 30.04 -45.84 48.45
C ILE A 83 28.99 -44.74 48.58
N VAL A 84 28.36 -44.62 49.76
CA VAL A 84 27.36 -43.56 50.00
C VAL A 84 27.98 -42.17 49.94
N THR A 85 29.17 -41.96 50.51
CA THR A 85 29.84 -40.65 50.45
C THR A 85 30.30 -40.26 49.05
N PHE A 86 30.75 -41.23 48.24
CA PHE A 86 31.13 -41.01 46.85
C PHE A 86 29.91 -40.64 46.02
N ALA A 87 28.81 -41.39 46.15
CA ALA A 87 27.56 -41.07 45.46
C ALA A 87 27.06 -39.65 45.79
N LYS A 88 27.13 -39.23 47.06
CA LYS A 88 26.79 -37.85 47.47
C LYS A 88 27.71 -36.80 46.84
N ARG A 89 29.02 -37.05 46.81
CA ARG A 89 30.00 -36.14 46.18
C ARG A 89 29.80 -36.04 44.67
N GLU A 90 29.50 -37.15 44.00
CA GLU A 90 29.20 -37.17 42.56
C GLU A 90 27.92 -36.39 42.24
N GLN A 91 26.89 -36.52 43.08
CA GLN A 91 25.67 -35.72 42.99
C GLN A 91 25.97 -34.22 43.16
N GLU A 92 26.72 -33.83 44.19
CA GLU A 92 27.12 -32.43 44.43
C GLU A 92 27.91 -31.86 43.23
N ILE A 93 28.83 -32.64 42.64
CA ILE A 93 29.55 -32.24 41.43
C ILE A 93 28.59 -32.03 40.25
N ALA A 94 27.60 -32.90 40.09
CA ALA A 94 26.60 -32.78 39.01
C ALA A 94 25.74 -31.51 39.18
N GLU A 95 25.31 -31.22 40.41
CA GLU A 95 24.55 -30.01 40.78
C GLU A 95 25.38 -28.75 40.53
N LEU A 96 26.62 -28.70 41.00
CA LEU A 96 27.54 -27.58 40.74
C LEU A 96 27.81 -27.38 39.25
N LYS A 97 28.01 -28.46 38.49
CA LYS A 97 28.16 -28.39 37.02
C LYS A 97 26.91 -27.81 36.36
N SER A 98 25.71 -28.13 36.87
CA SER A 98 24.47 -27.53 36.37
C SER A 98 24.39 -26.05 36.68
N ALA A 99 24.63 -25.66 37.93
CA ALA A 99 24.64 -24.26 38.34
C ALA A 99 25.61 -23.42 37.50
N VAL A 100 26.80 -23.95 37.19
CA VAL A 100 27.76 -23.28 36.29
C VAL A 100 27.22 -23.14 34.88
N ARG A 101 26.55 -24.16 34.33
CA ARG A 101 25.91 -24.06 33.00
C ARG A 101 24.80 -23.00 33.00
N ASP A 102 23.98 -22.96 34.04
CA ASP A 102 22.87 -22.03 34.18
C ASP A 102 23.37 -20.59 34.32
N LEU A 103 24.37 -20.35 35.17
CA LEU A 103 25.03 -19.04 35.28
C LEU A 103 25.68 -18.62 33.97
N LYS A 104 26.31 -19.56 33.26
CA LYS A 104 26.90 -19.30 31.92
C LYS A 104 25.81 -19.01 30.87
N ALA A 105 24.64 -19.61 30.98
CA ALA A 105 23.50 -19.32 30.12
C ALA A 105 22.90 -17.95 30.44
N GLN A 106 22.77 -17.58 31.72
CA GLN A 106 22.38 -16.23 32.15
C GLN A 106 23.37 -15.15 31.66
N LEU A 107 24.64 -15.51 31.47
CA LEU A 107 25.66 -14.63 30.89
C LEU A 107 25.50 -14.41 29.35
N LYS A 108 24.53 -15.05 28.68
CA LYS A 108 24.22 -14.81 27.26
C LYS A 108 22.79 -14.26 27.08
N PRO A 109 22.57 -13.11 26.42
CA PRO A 109 23.46 -12.36 25.50
C PRO A 109 24.06 -11.07 26.12
N PRO A 110 24.95 -10.37 25.39
CA PRO A 110 26.40 -10.52 25.36
C PRO A 110 27.10 -9.47 26.26
N LEU A 111 28.41 -9.64 26.45
CA LEU A 111 29.44 -8.70 26.92
C LEU A 111 29.16 -7.17 26.71
N MET A 112 28.29 -6.80 25.78
CA MET A 112 27.81 -5.46 25.49
C MET A 112 27.03 -4.81 26.64
N GLN A 113 26.17 -5.53 27.36
CA GLN A 113 25.40 -4.93 28.47
C GLN A 113 26.28 -4.71 29.71
N ALA A 114 27.18 -5.66 29.97
CA ALA A 114 28.25 -5.52 30.96
C ALA A 114 29.24 -4.41 30.57
N ARG A 115 29.64 -4.29 29.29
CA ARG A 115 30.41 -3.13 28.79
C ARG A 115 29.64 -1.82 28.97
N ARG A 116 28.31 -1.81 28.82
CA ARG A 116 27.46 -0.63 29.08
C ARG A 116 27.42 -0.23 30.56
N LEU A 117 27.55 -1.20 31.46
CA LEU A 117 27.64 -0.99 32.91
C LEU A 117 29.08 -0.72 33.40
N LEU A 118 30.10 -1.18 32.65
CA LEU A 118 31.53 -1.01 32.94
C LEU A 118 32.15 0.22 32.26
N LEU A 119 31.49 0.80 31.26
CA LEU A 119 31.76 2.16 30.84
C LEU A 119 31.29 3.06 31.97
N ASP A 120 32.22 3.81 32.56
CA ASP A 120 31.89 4.86 33.52
C ASP A 120 30.71 5.68 32.95
N PRO A 121 29.65 5.94 33.73
CA PRO A 121 28.48 6.66 33.25
C PRO A 121 28.81 7.98 32.54
N ALA A 122 29.89 8.67 32.92
CA ALA A 122 30.37 9.87 32.22
C ALA A 122 30.99 9.52 30.86
N ILE A 123 31.79 8.45 30.77
CA ILE A 123 32.36 7.98 29.49
C ILE A 123 31.26 7.57 28.51
N HIS A 124 30.24 6.86 28.96
CA HIS A 124 29.09 6.48 28.11
C HIS A 124 28.32 7.71 27.62
N GLU A 125 28.15 8.72 28.46
CA GLU A 125 27.51 9.98 28.07
C GLU A 125 28.36 10.76 27.06
N GLU A 126 29.70 10.79 27.22
CA GLU A 126 30.61 11.39 26.23
C GLU A 126 30.56 10.65 24.88
N PHE A 127 30.52 9.31 24.87
CA PHE A 127 30.35 8.55 23.63
C PHE A 127 29.00 8.83 22.96
N ARG A 128 27.91 8.96 23.74
CA ARG A 128 26.59 9.33 23.22
C ARG A 128 26.61 10.74 22.63
N ARG A 129 27.20 11.70 23.34
CA ARG A 129 27.36 13.09 22.89
C ARG A 129 28.18 13.14 21.61
N LEU A 130 29.32 12.44 21.54
CA LEU A 130 30.16 12.36 20.35
C LEU A 130 29.41 11.72 19.17
N LYS A 131 28.67 10.63 19.41
CA LYS A 131 27.86 9.99 18.37
C LYS A 131 26.79 10.94 17.81
N ASN A 132 26.04 11.62 18.67
CA ASN A 132 25.04 12.59 18.26
C ASN A 132 25.68 13.75 17.48
N LEU A 133 26.85 14.24 17.92
CA LEU A 133 27.58 15.30 17.24
C LEU A 133 28.05 14.86 15.84
N VAL A 134 28.52 13.61 15.69
CA VAL A 134 28.88 13.05 14.39
C VAL A 134 27.65 12.98 13.48
N GLU A 135 26.52 12.44 13.97
CA GLU A 135 25.27 12.36 13.20
C GLU A 135 24.78 13.75 12.77
N GLU A 136 24.86 14.75 13.65
CA GLU A 136 24.51 16.14 13.34
C GLU A 136 25.43 16.73 12.26
N LYS A 137 26.75 16.52 12.37
CA LYS A 137 27.71 17.01 11.38
C LYS A 137 27.57 16.29 10.04
N ASP A 138 27.33 14.99 10.02
CA ASP A 138 27.06 14.24 8.79
C ASP A 138 25.81 14.74 8.08
N LYS A 139 24.75 15.04 8.84
CA LYS A 139 23.55 15.67 8.27
C LYS A 139 23.88 17.03 7.66
N LYS A 140 24.66 17.86 8.36
CA LYS A 140 25.07 19.18 7.86
C LYS A 140 25.97 19.09 6.63
N VAL A 141 26.86 18.10 6.57
CA VAL A 141 27.66 17.82 5.37
C VAL A 141 26.75 17.45 4.21
N LYS A 142 25.79 16.54 4.39
CA LYS A 142 24.81 16.20 3.35
C LYS A 142 24.00 17.41 2.89
N GLU A 143 23.50 18.22 3.83
CA GLU A 143 22.77 19.46 3.49
C GLU A 143 23.66 20.43 2.71
N LEU A 144 24.94 20.59 3.07
CA LEU A 144 25.88 21.43 2.34
C LEU A 144 26.24 20.84 0.98
N GLU A 145 26.39 19.52 0.86
CA GLU A 145 26.60 18.82 -0.42
C GLU A 145 25.39 18.94 -1.33
N GLU A 146 24.17 18.82 -0.80
CA GLU A 146 22.92 19.04 -1.53
C GLU A 146 22.78 20.50 -1.96
N ASN A 147 23.14 21.46 -1.10
CA ASN A 147 23.17 22.87 -1.44
C ASN A 147 24.23 23.18 -2.50
N ILE A 148 25.44 22.59 -2.39
CA ILE A 148 26.47 22.69 -3.41
C ILE A 148 25.98 22.05 -4.70
N ALA A 149 25.31 20.90 -4.65
CA ALA A 149 24.74 20.24 -5.83
C ALA A 149 23.67 21.13 -6.48
N ALA A 150 22.79 21.74 -5.69
CA ALA A 150 21.76 22.67 -6.14
C ALA A 150 22.36 23.95 -6.74
N VAL A 151 23.40 24.51 -6.10
CA VAL A 151 24.13 25.71 -6.57
C VAL A 151 25.06 25.39 -7.74
N SER A 152 25.52 24.14 -7.86
CA SER A 152 26.30 23.61 -8.99
C SER A 152 25.44 23.31 -10.22
N PHE A 153 24.24 23.88 -10.29
CA PHE A 153 23.50 24.01 -11.53
C PHE A 153 24.44 24.60 -12.59
N THR A 154 24.99 23.72 -13.40
CA THR A 154 25.79 24.06 -14.55
C THR A 154 24.90 23.78 -15.75
N ALA A 155 24.77 24.75 -16.64
CA ALA A 155 24.03 24.61 -17.89
C ALA A 155 24.49 23.37 -18.71
N ASN A 156 25.70 22.85 -18.42
CA ASN A 156 26.30 21.69 -19.06
C ASN A 156 25.96 20.34 -18.40
N SER A 157 25.42 20.30 -17.18
CA SER A 157 24.99 19.05 -16.52
C SER A 157 23.79 18.42 -17.24
N LYS A 158 23.61 17.09 -17.14
CA LYS A 158 22.48 16.40 -17.78
C LYS A 158 21.12 16.96 -17.31
N MET A 159 21.00 17.24 -16.01
CA MET A 159 19.80 17.87 -15.43
C MET A 159 19.66 19.34 -15.89
N GLY A 160 20.76 20.09 -15.91
CA GLY A 160 20.77 21.49 -16.38
C GLY A 160 20.36 21.62 -17.85
N LYS A 161 20.87 20.76 -18.73
CA LYS A 161 20.47 20.69 -20.14
C LYS A 161 18.99 20.35 -20.31
N ALA A 162 18.47 19.40 -19.53
CA ALA A 162 17.06 19.03 -19.57
C ALA A 162 16.15 20.18 -19.12
N LEU A 163 16.53 20.90 -18.06
CA LEU A 163 15.77 22.06 -17.59
C LEU A 163 15.82 23.21 -18.62
N MET A 164 17.00 23.52 -19.18
CA MET A 164 17.14 24.54 -20.21
C MET A 164 16.35 24.20 -21.48
N ALA A 165 16.34 22.92 -21.89
CA ALA A 165 15.50 22.45 -22.98
C ALA A 165 14.01 22.67 -22.67
N LYS A 166 13.57 22.33 -21.45
CA LYS A 166 12.18 22.56 -21.01
C LYS A 166 11.82 24.06 -20.97
N CYS A 167 12.71 24.91 -20.46
CA CYS A 167 12.51 26.37 -20.48
C CYS A 167 12.42 26.90 -21.91
N LYS A 168 13.26 26.40 -22.83
CA LYS A 168 13.21 26.78 -24.24
C LYS A 168 11.89 26.35 -24.88
N THR A 169 11.44 25.12 -24.66
CA THR A 169 10.14 24.64 -25.16
C THR A 169 8.97 25.45 -24.60
N LEU A 170 8.96 25.73 -23.29
CA LEU A 170 7.90 26.55 -22.69
C LEU A 170 7.92 27.99 -23.22
N GLN A 171 9.10 28.55 -23.52
CA GLN A 171 9.20 29.85 -24.15
C GLN A 171 8.64 29.82 -25.58
N GLU A 172 9.00 28.80 -26.37
CA GLU A 172 8.46 28.60 -27.73
C GLU A 172 6.94 28.42 -27.73
N GLU A 173 6.39 27.67 -26.76
CA GLU A 173 4.94 27.50 -26.58
C GLU A 173 4.25 28.83 -26.21
N ASN A 174 4.82 29.61 -25.29
CA ASN A 174 4.26 30.92 -24.93
C ASN A 174 4.31 31.91 -26.09
N ASP A 175 5.40 31.93 -26.86
CA ASP A 175 5.56 32.79 -28.03
C ASP A 175 4.57 32.37 -29.15
N GLU A 176 4.30 31.08 -29.32
CA GLU A 176 3.25 30.56 -30.21
C GLU A 176 1.84 30.96 -29.74
N ILE A 177 1.54 30.82 -28.45
CA ILE A 177 0.25 31.27 -27.88
C ILE A 177 0.07 32.78 -28.08
N GLY A 178 1.12 33.57 -27.86
CA GLY A 178 1.13 35.01 -28.10
C GLY A 178 0.81 35.34 -29.56
N ARG A 179 1.51 34.67 -30.51
CA ARG A 179 1.23 34.82 -31.94
C ARG A 179 -0.20 34.42 -32.31
N GLN A 180 -0.70 33.29 -31.83
CA GLN A 180 -2.07 32.85 -32.10
C GLN A 180 -3.12 33.83 -31.56
N ASN A 181 -2.87 34.43 -30.40
CA ASN A 181 -3.77 35.44 -29.83
C ASN A 181 -3.74 36.73 -30.66
N GLU A 182 -2.55 37.22 -31.01
CA GLU A 182 -2.37 38.40 -31.85
C GLU A 182 -2.97 38.21 -33.26
N GLU A 183 -2.71 37.07 -33.90
CA GLU A 183 -3.25 36.71 -35.21
C GLU A 183 -4.76 36.49 -35.15
N GLY A 184 -5.28 35.85 -34.10
CA GLY A 184 -6.69 35.57 -33.91
C GLY A 184 -7.55 36.84 -33.75
N GLU A 185 -7.14 37.75 -32.87
CA GLU A 185 -7.82 39.04 -32.72
C GLU A 185 -7.71 39.90 -33.98
N THR A 186 -6.53 39.94 -34.60
CA THR A 186 -6.31 40.69 -35.85
C THR A 186 -7.16 40.14 -36.99
N HIS A 187 -7.25 38.82 -37.15
CA HIS A 187 -8.07 38.19 -38.17
C HIS A 187 -9.56 38.45 -37.92
N GLN A 188 -10.04 38.35 -36.67
CA GLN A 188 -11.43 38.64 -36.34
C GLN A 188 -11.79 40.11 -36.63
N LEU A 189 -10.92 41.06 -36.27
CA LEU A 189 -11.10 42.47 -36.59
C LEU A 189 -11.09 42.73 -38.10
N SER A 190 -10.22 42.05 -38.84
CA SER A 190 -10.14 42.14 -40.30
C SER A 190 -11.44 41.68 -40.98
N VAL A 191 -12.03 40.57 -40.52
CA VAL A 191 -13.32 40.07 -41.02
C VAL A 191 -14.46 41.06 -40.71
N LYS A 192 -14.53 41.58 -39.48
CA LYS A 192 -15.52 42.61 -39.09
C LYS A 192 -15.39 43.87 -39.95
N LEU A 193 -14.15 44.32 -40.22
CA LEU A 193 -13.88 45.47 -41.06
C LEU A 193 -14.31 45.23 -42.52
N ALA A 194 -14.03 44.06 -43.09
CA ALA A 194 -14.46 43.70 -44.44
C ALA A 194 -15.98 43.67 -44.57
N LEU A 195 -16.68 43.09 -43.59
CA LEU A 195 -18.14 43.10 -43.53
C LEU A 195 -18.69 44.53 -43.47
N GLN A 196 -18.14 45.38 -42.60
CA GLN A 196 -18.57 46.77 -42.48
C GLN A 196 -18.34 47.56 -43.79
N LYS A 197 -17.23 47.33 -44.49
CA LYS A 197 -16.98 47.91 -45.81
C LYS A 197 -18.03 47.48 -46.83
N SER A 198 -18.42 46.21 -46.83
CA SER A 198 -19.48 45.69 -47.70
C SER A 198 -20.84 46.33 -47.41
N LEU A 199 -21.22 46.42 -46.12
CA LEU A 199 -22.47 47.06 -45.72
C LEU A 199 -22.52 48.55 -46.09
N ASN A 200 -21.40 49.26 -45.90
CA ASN A 200 -21.29 50.66 -46.31
C ASN A 200 -21.36 50.82 -47.84
N ALA A 201 -20.79 49.89 -48.61
CA ALA A 201 -20.88 49.91 -50.07
C ALA A 201 -22.32 49.67 -50.53
N GLU A 202 -23.02 48.72 -49.93
CA GLU A 202 -24.44 48.45 -50.20
C GLU A 202 -25.30 49.67 -49.88
N LEU A 203 -25.12 50.29 -48.70
CA LEU A 203 -25.87 51.48 -48.32
C LEU A 203 -25.64 52.65 -49.30
N LYS A 204 -24.40 52.86 -49.75
CA LYS A 204 -24.10 53.85 -50.80
C LYS A 204 -24.81 53.54 -52.11
N SER A 205 -24.81 52.28 -52.52
CA SER A 205 -25.53 51.82 -53.73
C SER A 205 -27.03 52.07 -53.63
N GLN A 206 -27.64 51.78 -52.48
CA GLN A 206 -29.06 52.03 -52.22
C GLN A 206 -29.40 53.53 -52.27
N PHE A 207 -28.56 54.39 -51.68
CA PHE A 207 -28.75 55.85 -51.79
C PHE A 207 -28.63 56.34 -53.23
N GLU A 208 -27.63 55.88 -53.97
CA GLU A 208 -27.45 56.22 -55.39
C GLU A 208 -28.67 55.81 -56.22
N ALA A 209 -29.21 54.62 -55.99
CA ALA A 209 -30.43 54.16 -56.65
C ALA A 209 -31.64 55.03 -56.29
N LEU A 210 -31.76 55.43 -55.02
CA LEU A 210 -32.83 56.32 -54.55
C LEU A 210 -32.72 57.72 -55.18
N TYR A 211 -31.51 58.28 -55.28
CA TYR A 211 -31.28 59.57 -55.95
C TYR A 211 -31.72 59.51 -57.42
N LYS A 212 -31.33 58.47 -58.16
CA LYS A 212 -31.77 58.28 -59.55
C LYS A 212 -33.28 58.16 -59.70
N HIS A 213 -33.94 57.48 -58.76
CA HIS A 213 -35.39 57.38 -58.76
C HIS A 213 -36.06 58.74 -58.47
N MET A 214 -35.50 59.53 -57.55
CA MET A 214 -35.99 60.87 -57.24
C MET A 214 -35.80 61.85 -58.39
N ASP A 215 -34.67 61.78 -59.10
CA ASP A 215 -34.43 62.56 -60.32
C ASP A 215 -35.47 62.21 -61.39
N GLY A 216 -35.69 60.92 -61.66
CA GLY A 216 -36.72 60.49 -62.61
C GLY A 216 -38.13 60.96 -62.24
N LEU A 217 -38.48 60.94 -60.95
CA LEU A 217 -39.75 61.48 -60.47
C LEU A 217 -39.83 63.01 -60.63
N THR A 218 -38.71 63.71 -60.49
CA THR A 218 -38.63 65.16 -60.72
C THR A 218 -38.88 65.48 -62.19
N ASP A 219 -38.22 64.75 -63.11
CA ASP A 219 -38.46 64.87 -64.56
C ASP A 219 -39.92 64.58 -64.94
N ASP A 220 -40.55 63.58 -64.30
CA ASP A 220 -41.96 63.24 -64.49
C ASP A 220 -42.89 64.37 -64.02
N VAL A 221 -42.58 65.01 -62.89
CA VAL A 221 -43.31 66.17 -62.37
C VAL A 221 -43.15 67.37 -63.29
N GLU A 222 -41.95 67.64 -63.80
CA GLU A 222 -41.70 68.72 -64.76
C GLU A 222 -42.51 68.51 -66.05
N ARG A 223 -42.46 67.30 -66.64
CA ARG A 223 -43.25 66.95 -67.83
C ARG A 223 -44.76 67.03 -67.58
N SER A 224 -45.23 66.60 -66.42
CA SER A 224 -46.63 66.73 -66.02
C SER A 224 -47.04 68.20 -65.88
N ASN A 225 -46.21 69.03 -65.27
CA ASN A 225 -46.45 70.48 -65.15
C ASN A 225 -46.50 71.18 -66.51
N GLU A 226 -45.60 70.84 -67.43
CA GLU A 226 -45.63 71.34 -68.83
C GLU A 226 -46.95 70.95 -69.53
N MET A 227 -47.39 69.70 -69.38
CA MET A 227 -48.66 69.23 -69.94
C MET A 227 -49.86 69.99 -69.37
N VAL A 228 -49.86 70.26 -68.06
CA VAL A 228 -50.90 71.04 -67.39
C VAL A 228 -50.94 72.48 -67.91
N LEU A 229 -49.79 73.11 -68.16
CA LEU A 229 -49.73 74.46 -68.76
C LEU A 229 -50.33 74.47 -70.17
N MET A 230 -49.93 73.53 -71.02
CA MET A 230 -50.49 73.38 -72.38
C MET A 230 -52.01 73.16 -72.36
N LEU A 231 -52.52 72.33 -71.42
CA LEU A 231 -53.95 72.10 -71.27
C LEU A 231 -54.69 73.35 -70.77
N ARG A 232 -54.09 74.17 -69.91
CA ARG A 232 -54.66 75.46 -69.49
C ARG A 232 -54.72 76.45 -70.64
N GLU A 233 -53.64 76.61 -71.41
CA GLU A 233 -53.62 77.47 -72.60
C GLU A 233 -54.74 77.08 -73.57
N LYS A 234 -54.88 75.78 -73.84
CA LYS A 234 -55.93 75.26 -74.72
C LYS A 234 -57.34 75.44 -74.15
N LEU A 235 -57.49 75.36 -72.83
CA LEU A 235 -58.77 75.64 -72.16
C LEU A 235 -59.12 77.13 -72.29
N GLU A 236 -58.15 78.01 -72.06
CA GLU A 236 -58.31 79.46 -72.25
C GLU A 236 -58.66 79.78 -73.71
N GLU A 237 -57.98 79.20 -74.70
CA GLU A 237 -58.33 79.36 -76.12
C GLU A 237 -59.77 78.91 -76.41
N ASN A 238 -60.17 77.73 -75.94
CA ASN A 238 -61.55 77.25 -76.10
C ASN A 238 -62.56 78.17 -75.40
N ASP A 239 -62.25 78.67 -74.20
CA ASP A 239 -63.12 79.62 -73.48
C ASP A 239 -63.27 80.93 -74.27
N HIS A 240 -62.20 81.46 -74.88
CA HIS A 240 -62.26 82.61 -75.77
C HIS A 240 -63.11 82.34 -77.02
N GLU A 241 -62.95 81.18 -77.65
CA GLU A 241 -63.78 80.76 -78.79
C GLU A 241 -65.25 80.62 -78.41
N LEU A 242 -65.52 80.06 -77.23
CA LEU A 242 -66.86 79.86 -76.69
C LEU A 242 -67.53 81.21 -76.38
N GLU A 243 -66.81 82.16 -75.78
CA GLU A 243 -67.31 83.53 -75.59
C GLU A 243 -67.56 84.25 -76.92
N LYS A 244 -66.69 84.05 -77.92
CA LYS A 244 -66.91 84.58 -79.27
C LYS A 244 -68.18 84.00 -79.90
N LEU A 245 -68.38 82.68 -79.85
CA LEU A 245 -69.58 82.00 -80.35
C LEU A 245 -70.84 82.44 -79.59
N LYS A 246 -70.76 82.61 -78.26
CA LYS A 246 -71.86 83.18 -77.47
C LYS A 246 -72.21 84.60 -77.91
N HIS A 247 -71.22 85.44 -78.17
CA HIS A 247 -71.45 86.80 -78.66
C HIS A 247 -72.08 86.80 -80.06
N GLU A 248 -71.62 85.92 -80.96
CA GLU A 248 -72.24 85.70 -82.28
C GLU A 248 -73.68 85.18 -82.17
N LEU A 249 -73.96 84.26 -81.24
CA LEU A 249 -75.31 83.75 -80.97
C LEU A 249 -76.23 84.86 -80.43
N ARG A 250 -75.74 85.71 -79.51
CA ARG A 250 -76.48 86.88 -79.01
C ARG A 250 -76.75 87.90 -80.12
N GLN A 251 -75.79 88.15 -81.02
CA GLN A 251 -76.06 88.99 -82.20
C GLN A 251 -77.11 88.37 -83.12
N LYS A 252 -77.08 87.06 -83.34
CA LYS A 252 -78.10 86.36 -84.13
C LYS A 252 -79.46 86.37 -83.45
N SER A 253 -79.55 86.22 -82.12
CA SER A 253 -80.82 86.30 -81.39
C SER A 253 -81.42 87.70 -81.45
N VAL A 254 -80.61 88.76 -81.36
CA VAL A 254 -81.09 90.15 -81.55
C VAL A 254 -81.57 90.37 -83.00
N LEU A 255 -80.90 89.78 -84.00
CA LEU A 255 -81.34 89.82 -85.40
C LEU A 255 -82.58 88.96 -85.71
N GLU A 256 -82.87 87.94 -84.89
CA GLU A 256 -84.11 87.14 -84.98
C GLU A 256 -85.27 87.77 -84.19
N GLU A 257 -85.01 88.43 -83.05
CA GLU A 257 -86.02 89.24 -82.33
C GLU A 257 -86.43 90.46 -83.17
N ASP A 258 -85.52 91.11 -83.90
CA ASP A 258 -85.84 92.19 -84.85
C ASP A 258 -86.59 91.70 -86.12
N LYS A 259 -86.74 90.38 -86.33
CA LYS A 259 -87.47 89.79 -87.48
C LYS A 259 -88.82 89.14 -87.12
N ASN A 260 -89.11 88.89 -85.85
CA ASN A 260 -90.34 88.22 -85.43
C ASN A 260 -91.41 89.15 -84.83
N ASP A 261 -91.17 90.46 -84.78
CA ASP A 261 -92.20 91.46 -84.40
C ASP A 261 -93.20 91.79 -85.54
N SER A 262 -93.25 90.98 -86.60
CA SER A 262 -94.32 91.03 -87.59
C SER A 262 -94.73 89.64 -88.08
N VAL A 263 -95.72 89.04 -87.40
CA VAL A 263 -96.92 88.33 -87.95
C VAL A 263 -97.46 87.30 -86.94
N SER A 264 -98.52 87.74 -86.26
CA SER A 264 -99.76 87.05 -85.87
C SER A 264 -99.82 85.52 -85.66
N ASP A 265 -100.28 85.17 -84.45
CA ASP A 265 -101.53 84.43 -84.16
C ASP A 265 -101.59 82.88 -84.21
N LYS A 266 -102.24 82.36 -83.15
CA LYS A 266 -102.85 81.04 -82.91
C LYS A 266 -102.03 79.82 -82.44
N ASN A 267 -102.50 79.36 -81.28
CA ASN A 267 -102.94 78.00 -80.92
C ASN A 267 -102.04 77.08 -80.09
N ILE A 268 -102.55 76.85 -78.86
CA ILE A 268 -102.89 75.55 -78.26
C ILE A 268 -101.77 74.50 -78.12
N GLY A 269 -101.50 74.18 -76.85
CA GLY A 269 -101.75 72.82 -76.38
C GLY A 269 -100.54 72.02 -75.94
N ASN A 270 -100.57 71.68 -74.65
CA ASN A 270 -100.09 70.41 -74.05
C ASN A 270 -98.58 70.15 -74.13
N ASP A 271 -97.94 69.38 -73.27
CA ASP A 271 -98.14 68.68 -71.99
C ASP A 271 -96.99 67.66 -72.01
N VAL A 272 -96.46 67.26 -70.85
CA VAL A 272 -95.77 65.96 -70.65
C VAL A 272 -94.44 65.78 -71.41
N THR A 273 -93.34 65.22 -70.92
CA THR A 273 -92.82 64.62 -69.67
C THR A 273 -91.39 64.15 -70.05
N VAL A 274 -90.64 63.67 -69.04
CA VAL A 274 -89.72 62.50 -69.16
C VAL A 274 -88.40 62.82 -69.86
N SER A 275 -87.25 62.34 -69.41
CA SER A 275 -86.81 61.47 -68.31
C SER A 275 -85.30 61.46 -68.47
N GLY A 276 -84.54 61.41 -67.37
CA GLY A 276 -83.68 60.24 -67.14
C GLY A 276 -82.37 60.37 -67.92
N GLU A 277 -81.26 59.81 -67.54
CA GLU A 277 -80.82 58.84 -66.54
C GLU A 277 -79.31 59.12 -66.47
N ALA A 278 -78.71 59.16 -65.28
CA ALA A 278 -77.98 58.04 -64.68
C ALA A 278 -76.66 57.75 -65.45
N VAL A 279 -75.53 57.41 -64.83
CA VAL A 279 -75.24 56.52 -63.71
C VAL A 279 -73.79 56.82 -63.28
N SER A 280 -73.55 56.74 -61.97
CA SER A 280 -72.29 56.49 -61.23
C SER A 280 -71.12 57.46 -61.31
#